data_AF-A0A4U3CEZ5-F1
#
_entry.id   AF-A0A4U3CEZ5-F1
#
_cell.length_a   1.000
_cell.length_b   1.000
_cell.length_c   1.000
_cell.angle_alpha   90.00
_cell.angle_beta   90.00
_cell.angle_gamma   90.00
#
_symmetry.space_group_name_H-M   'P 1'
#
loop_
_entity.id
_entity.type
_entity.pdbx_description
1 polymer ?
#
loop_
_entity_poly.entity_id
_entity_poly.type
_entity_poly.pdbx_seq_one_letter_code
_entity_poly.pdbx_strand_id
1 'polypeptide(L)'
;MRHLLRIAGLVAGVGLVLLGGPALTPAAGPAPLPLTVDASLVRSGEIGVEGAGLLVGAEVRPEPGGAARGRQGLVSQTSVPVDVTLQDVGPPTGWEEHLWLRIALGDAVIFHGPRSSLRQTTSSPVRMAPGTRADVDVEVSLPPGAPDVHQGRRTDVRLLIASTPVPPAWA
;
A
#
# COMPACT_ATOMS: atom_id res chain seq x y z
N MET A 1 34.07 -36.74 -50.35
CA MET A 1 32.82 -35.96 -50.55
C MET A 1 31.67 -36.34 -49.60
N ARG A 2 31.91 -36.96 -48.42
CA ARG A 2 30.84 -37.33 -47.45
C ARG A 2 30.75 -36.42 -46.20
N HIS A 3 31.74 -35.53 -46.00
CA HIS A 3 31.81 -34.68 -44.80
C HIS A 3 31.09 -33.32 -44.93
N LEU A 4 30.87 -32.82 -46.15
CA LEU A 4 30.19 -31.54 -46.39
C LEU A 4 28.67 -31.60 -46.14
N LEU A 5 28.02 -32.76 -46.34
CA LEU A 5 26.58 -32.92 -46.11
C LEU A 5 26.18 -32.90 -44.63
N ARG A 6 27.10 -33.26 -43.70
CA ARG A 6 26.79 -33.32 -42.26
C ARG A 6 26.77 -31.95 -41.60
N ILE A 7 27.52 -30.98 -42.13
CA ILE A 7 27.61 -29.62 -41.58
C ILE A 7 26.38 -28.79 -41.98
N ALA A 8 25.88 -28.96 -43.19
CA ALA A 8 24.69 -28.27 -43.67
C ALA A 8 23.41 -28.63 -42.88
N GLY A 9 23.27 -29.90 -42.45
CA GLY A 9 22.13 -30.34 -41.63
C GLY A 9 22.12 -29.76 -40.21
N LEU A 10 23.29 -29.46 -39.64
CA LEU A 10 23.41 -28.93 -38.28
C LEU A 10 23.17 -27.41 -38.23
N VAL A 11 23.52 -26.68 -39.29
CA VAL A 11 23.27 -25.24 -39.40
C VAL A 11 21.78 -24.93 -39.67
N ALA A 12 21.09 -25.77 -40.45
CA ALA A 12 19.66 -25.62 -40.69
C ALA A 12 18.81 -25.89 -39.42
N GLY A 13 19.24 -26.83 -38.55
CA GLY A 13 18.55 -27.13 -37.30
C GLY A 13 18.64 -26.02 -36.25
N VAL A 14 19.78 -25.31 -36.17
CA VAL A 14 19.97 -24.20 -35.21
C VAL A 14 19.30 -22.92 -35.70
N GLY A 15 19.25 -22.67 -37.02
CA GLY A 15 18.55 -21.52 -37.60
C GLY A 15 17.03 -21.55 -37.40
N LEU A 16 16.41 -22.74 -37.38
CA LEU A 16 14.96 -22.87 -37.23
C LEU A 16 14.48 -22.74 -35.77
N VAL A 17 15.35 -23.03 -34.79
CA VAL A 17 15.04 -22.84 -33.35
C VAL A 17 15.08 -21.36 -32.97
N LEU A 18 15.94 -20.56 -33.61
CA LEU A 18 16.05 -19.12 -33.35
C LEU A 18 14.95 -18.28 -34.04
N LEU A 19 14.33 -18.79 -35.10
CA LEU A 19 13.21 -18.10 -35.79
C LEU A 19 11.82 -18.54 -35.33
N GLY A 20 11.69 -19.70 -34.67
CA GLY A 20 10.43 -20.18 -34.07
C GLY A 20 10.23 -19.80 -32.59
N GLY A 21 11.27 -19.27 -31.94
CA GLY A 21 11.32 -19.05 -30.49
C GLY A 21 10.44 -17.93 -29.88
N PRO A 22 10.03 -16.84 -30.56
CA PRO A 22 9.26 -15.80 -29.88
C PRO A 22 7.77 -16.12 -29.74
N ALA A 23 7.28 -17.25 -30.27
CA ALA A 23 5.84 -17.56 -30.34
C ALA A 23 5.29 -18.34 -29.13
N LEU A 24 6.12 -18.65 -28.13
CA LEU A 24 5.69 -19.35 -26.90
C LEU A 24 5.73 -18.43 -25.68
N THR A 25 5.56 -17.12 -25.84
CA THR A 25 5.02 -16.33 -24.73
C THR A 25 3.60 -16.81 -24.50
N PRO A 26 3.27 -17.42 -23.35
CA PRO A 26 1.89 -17.77 -23.05
C PRO A 26 1.05 -16.51 -23.24
N ALA A 27 -0.09 -16.65 -23.93
CA ALA A 27 -1.02 -15.55 -24.09
C ALA A 27 -1.28 -14.97 -22.69
N ALA A 28 -1.04 -13.67 -22.52
CA ALA A 28 -1.33 -13.02 -21.26
C ALA A 28 -2.78 -13.33 -20.91
N GLY A 29 -2.98 -14.02 -19.78
CA GLY A 29 -4.32 -14.33 -19.30
C GLY A 29 -5.13 -13.05 -19.10
N PRO A 30 -6.44 -13.16 -18.85
CA PRO A 30 -7.25 -11.99 -18.52
C PRO A 30 -6.60 -11.20 -17.39
N ALA A 31 -6.61 -9.86 -17.49
CA ALA A 31 -6.00 -9.00 -16.49
C ALA A 31 -6.63 -9.29 -15.11
N PRO A 32 -5.83 -9.39 -14.04
CA PRO A 32 -6.35 -9.69 -12.70
C PRO A 32 -7.36 -8.63 -12.27
N LEU A 33 -8.43 -9.07 -11.59
CA LEU A 33 -9.42 -8.15 -11.05
C LEU A 33 -8.79 -7.34 -9.91
N PRO A 34 -9.13 -6.05 -9.77
CA PRO A 34 -8.57 -5.20 -8.72
C PRO A 34 -9.10 -5.62 -7.34
N LEU A 35 -8.33 -5.26 -6.31
CA LEU A 35 -8.80 -5.18 -4.94
C LEU A 35 -9.46 -3.82 -4.72
N THR A 36 -10.68 -3.79 -4.20
CA THR A 36 -11.31 -2.53 -3.75
C THR A 36 -10.94 -2.25 -2.29
N VAL A 37 -10.46 -1.05 -2.00
CA VAL A 37 -10.04 -0.60 -0.67
C VAL A 37 -10.87 0.60 -0.24
N ASP A 38 -11.43 0.52 0.97
CA ASP A 38 -11.91 1.68 1.70
C ASP A 38 -10.95 1.93 2.86
N ALA A 39 -10.53 3.19 3.04
CA ALA A 39 -9.73 3.61 4.17
C ALA A 39 -10.44 4.74 4.89
N SER A 40 -10.47 4.65 6.23
CA SER A 40 -11.11 5.66 7.07
C SER A 40 -10.32 5.89 8.34
N LEU A 41 -10.47 7.09 8.88
CA LEU A 41 -9.89 7.50 10.15
C LEU A 41 -10.95 7.46 11.24
N VAL A 42 -10.61 6.84 12.36
CA VAL A 42 -11.40 6.89 13.59
C VAL A 42 -10.82 7.99 14.47
N ARG A 43 -11.64 9.00 14.74
CA ARG A 43 -11.28 10.21 15.47
C ARG A 43 -10.89 9.92 16.93
N SER A 44 -9.86 10.61 17.41
CA SER A 44 -9.57 10.82 18.85
C SER A 44 -10.09 12.20 19.27
N GLY A 45 -10.54 12.36 20.51
CA GLY A 45 -11.20 13.60 20.97
C GLY A 45 -10.35 14.87 20.80
N GLU A 46 -9.03 14.70 20.87
CA GLU A 46 -8.01 15.74 20.78
C GLU A 46 -7.66 16.14 19.34
N ILE A 47 -7.93 15.27 18.36
CA ILE A 47 -7.61 15.46 16.95
C ILE A 47 -8.89 15.52 16.13
N GLY A 48 -9.18 16.68 15.55
CA GLY A 48 -10.21 16.85 14.55
C GLY A 48 -9.82 16.18 13.22
N VAL A 49 -10.81 15.65 12.51
CA VAL A 49 -10.66 15.10 11.17
C VAL A 49 -11.53 15.91 10.21
N GLU A 50 -10.97 16.36 9.09
CA GLU A 50 -11.66 17.15 8.08
C GLU A 50 -11.77 16.43 6.73
N GLY A 51 -12.82 16.70 5.95
CA GLY A 51 -12.99 16.16 4.59
C GLY A 51 -13.86 14.90 4.50
N ALA A 52 -14.04 14.39 3.27
CA ALA A 52 -15.07 13.41 2.92
C ALA A 52 -14.66 11.92 3.03
N GLY A 53 -13.49 11.63 3.62
CA GLY A 53 -12.98 10.27 3.78
C GLY A 53 -11.63 10.06 3.09
N LEU A 54 -10.82 9.13 3.62
CA LEU A 54 -9.44 8.93 3.21
C LEU A 54 -9.35 8.17 1.88
N LEU A 55 -9.98 7.01 1.75
CA LEU A 55 -10.16 6.27 0.49
C LEU A 55 -11.57 5.69 0.43
N VAL A 56 -12.24 5.80 -0.71
CA VAL A 56 -13.60 5.26 -0.91
C VAL A 56 -13.62 4.45 -2.20
N GLY A 57 -13.80 3.14 -2.08
CA GLY A 57 -13.88 2.23 -3.23
C GLY A 57 -12.66 2.27 -4.16
N ALA A 58 -11.47 2.51 -3.63
CA ALA A 58 -10.28 2.69 -4.44
C ALA A 58 -9.74 1.36 -4.96
N GLU A 59 -9.39 1.28 -6.24
CA GLU A 59 -8.85 0.06 -6.84
C GLU A 59 -7.33 -0.05 -6.63
N VAL A 60 -6.88 -1.23 -6.21
CA VAL A 60 -5.47 -1.59 -6.05
C VAL A 60 -5.16 -2.81 -6.90
N ARG A 61 -4.04 -2.77 -7.63
CA ARG A 61 -3.58 -3.83 -8.53
C ARG A 61 -2.13 -4.22 -8.20
N PRO A 62 -1.75 -5.51 -8.35
CA PRO A 62 -0.40 -6.00 -8.06
C PRO A 62 0.59 -5.67 -9.19
N GLU A 63 0.63 -4.40 -9.62
CA GLU A 63 1.45 -3.93 -10.73
C GLU A 63 2.05 -2.54 -10.42
N PRO A 64 3.14 -2.14 -11.11
CA PRO A 64 3.71 -0.81 -10.95
C PRO A 64 2.67 0.28 -11.22
N GLY A 65 2.42 1.15 -10.23
CA GLY A 65 1.42 2.21 -10.33
C GLY A 65 -0.01 1.80 -9.95
N GLY A 66 -0.25 0.54 -9.63
CA GLY A 66 -1.55 0.03 -9.16
C GLY A 66 -1.89 0.37 -7.71
N ALA A 67 -1.28 1.40 -7.13
CA ALA A 67 -1.51 1.80 -5.74
C ALA A 67 -2.65 2.83 -5.62
N ALA A 68 -3.43 2.72 -4.54
CA ALA A 68 -4.46 3.71 -4.18
C ALA A 68 -3.87 4.74 -3.21
N ARG A 69 -4.23 6.02 -3.38
CA ARG A 69 -3.75 7.12 -2.53
C ARG A 69 -4.90 7.98 -2.03
N GLY A 70 -4.86 8.29 -0.74
CA GLY A 70 -5.85 9.09 -0.04
C GLY A 70 -5.17 10.12 0.84
N ARG A 71 -5.80 11.29 0.96
CA ARG A 71 -5.33 12.39 1.82
C ARG A 71 -6.47 12.88 2.70
N GLN A 72 -6.20 13.15 3.96
CA GLN A 72 -7.18 13.74 4.86
C GLN A 72 -6.54 14.74 5.82
N GLY A 73 -7.22 15.84 6.10
CA GLY A 73 -6.73 16.87 7.03
C GLY A 73 -6.97 16.49 8.49
N LEU A 74 -5.94 16.59 9.32
CA LEU A 74 -6.00 16.49 10.77
C LEU A 74 -5.77 17.86 11.40
N VAL A 75 -6.51 18.16 12.47
CA VAL A 75 -6.36 19.42 13.22
C VAL A 75 -6.19 19.10 14.70
N SER A 76 -5.12 19.62 15.31
CA SER A 76 -4.98 19.59 16.77
C SER A 76 -5.99 20.54 17.39
N GLN A 77 -6.91 20.00 18.20
CA GLN A 77 -7.95 20.75 18.90
C GLN A 77 -7.57 21.02 20.37
N THR A 78 -6.30 20.77 20.73
CA THR A 78 -5.78 20.91 22.09
C THR A 78 -5.04 22.24 22.28
N SER A 79 -4.92 22.66 23.53
CA SER A 79 -4.11 23.82 23.94
C SER A 79 -2.64 23.47 24.26
N VAL A 80 -2.31 22.18 24.30
CA VAL A 80 -0.96 21.64 24.53
C VAL A 80 -0.52 20.77 23.36
N PRO A 81 0.80 20.64 23.10
CA PRO A 81 1.29 19.73 22.08
C PRO A 81 0.85 18.28 22.35
N VAL A 82 0.64 17.53 21.28
CA VAL A 82 0.22 16.12 21.34
C VAL A 82 1.11 15.28 20.44
N ASP A 83 1.53 14.10 20.93
CA ASP A 83 2.15 13.09 20.10
C ASP A 83 1.04 12.22 19.48
N VAL A 84 1.00 12.15 18.16
CA VAL A 84 -0.03 11.46 17.37
C VAL A 84 0.55 10.17 16.80
N THR A 85 -0.19 9.08 16.97
CA THR A 85 0.09 7.76 16.39
C THR A 85 -1.15 7.21 15.72
N LEU A 86 -0.95 6.24 14.81
CA LEU A 86 -2.01 5.52 14.15
C LEU A 86 -1.91 4.02 14.44
N GLN A 87 -3.05 3.35 14.52
CA GLN A 87 -3.16 1.90 14.61
C GLN A 87 -4.25 1.39 13.68
N ASP A 88 -4.02 0.26 13.00
CA ASP A 88 -5.12 -0.38 12.26
C ASP A 88 -6.01 -1.19 13.20
N VAL A 89 -7.27 -0.79 13.28
CA VAL A 89 -8.35 -1.43 14.05
C VAL A 89 -9.44 -2.01 13.13
N GLY A 90 -9.14 -2.10 11.83
CA GLY A 90 -10.03 -2.70 10.84
C GLY A 90 -10.24 -4.21 11.05
N PRO A 91 -11.28 -4.78 10.41
CA PRO A 91 -11.59 -6.19 10.53
C PRO A 91 -10.45 -7.02 9.92
N PRO A 92 -10.11 -8.19 10.51
CA PRO A 92 -9.16 -9.09 9.89
C PRO A 92 -9.74 -9.63 8.59
N THR A 93 -8.84 -9.83 7.65
CA THR A 93 -9.07 -10.25 6.28
C THR A 93 -8.40 -11.60 6.01
N GLY A 94 -7.29 -11.91 6.70
CA GLY A 94 -6.52 -13.15 6.58
C GLY A 94 -5.36 -13.09 5.56
N TRP A 95 -5.04 -11.90 5.05
CA TRP A 95 -4.02 -11.65 4.02
C TRP A 95 -3.36 -10.27 4.20
N GLU A 96 -3.31 -9.81 5.46
CA GLU A 96 -2.77 -8.52 5.87
C GLU A 96 -1.28 -8.37 5.54
N GLU A 97 -0.54 -9.47 5.49
CA GLU A 97 0.88 -9.49 5.12
C GLU A 97 1.12 -9.05 3.66
N HIS A 98 0.11 -9.13 2.81
CA HIS A 98 0.24 -8.78 1.39
C HIS A 98 -0.21 -7.34 1.08
N LEU A 99 -0.92 -6.68 2.00
CA LEU A 99 -1.39 -5.32 1.80
C LEU A 99 -0.36 -4.34 2.40
N TRP A 100 0.42 -3.69 1.53
CA TRP A 100 1.41 -2.72 1.96
C TRP A 100 0.77 -1.34 2.18
N LEU A 101 1.04 -0.76 3.34
CA LEU A 101 0.62 0.60 3.68
C LEU A 101 1.85 1.49 3.79
N ARG A 102 1.74 2.69 3.22
CA ARG A 102 2.64 3.80 3.49
C ARG A 102 1.80 4.95 4.01
N ILE A 103 2.11 5.40 5.23
CA ILE A 103 1.38 6.46 5.91
C ILE A 103 2.34 7.58 6.27
N ALA A 104 1.99 8.81 5.87
CA ALA A 104 2.70 10.02 6.24
C ALA A 104 1.76 10.99 6.96
N LEU A 105 2.31 11.76 7.90
CA LEU A 105 1.64 12.86 8.57
C LEU A 105 2.47 14.13 8.35
N GLY A 106 1.94 15.07 7.57
CA GLY A 106 2.72 16.16 6.98
C GLY A 106 3.85 15.59 6.13
N ASP A 107 5.08 16.04 6.37
CA ASP A 107 6.26 15.58 5.63
C ASP A 107 6.89 14.29 6.20
N ALA A 108 6.41 13.81 7.34
CA ALA A 108 6.99 12.67 8.06
C ALA A 108 6.31 11.35 7.70
N VAL A 109 7.07 10.38 7.20
CA VAL A 109 6.59 9.00 7.03
C VAL A 109 6.57 8.31 8.39
N ILE A 110 5.39 8.02 8.90
CA ILE A 110 5.19 7.44 10.23
C ILE A 110 5.02 5.92 10.21
N PHE A 111 4.71 5.37 9.04
CA PHE A 111 4.62 3.93 8.83
C PHE A 111 4.89 3.57 7.37
N HIS A 112 5.64 2.49 7.16
CA HIS A 112 5.80 1.86 5.85
C HIS A 112 6.03 0.36 6.04
N GLY A 113 5.06 -0.45 5.67
CA GLY A 113 5.10 -1.88 5.96
C GLY A 113 3.80 -2.61 5.64
N PRO A 114 3.75 -3.93 5.85
CA PRO A 114 2.53 -4.70 5.67
C PRO A 114 1.50 -4.29 6.73
N ARG A 115 0.21 -4.36 6.38
CA ARG A 115 -0.91 -4.02 7.26
C ARG A 115 -0.85 -4.80 8.58
N SER A 116 -0.40 -6.05 8.53
CA SER A 116 -0.19 -6.92 9.70
C SER A 116 0.62 -6.23 10.80
N SER A 117 1.70 -5.53 10.43
CA SER A 117 2.58 -4.84 11.37
C SER A 117 1.87 -3.67 12.06
N LEU A 118 1.06 -2.89 11.31
CA LEU A 118 0.31 -1.76 11.87
C LEU A 118 -0.86 -2.19 12.77
N ARG A 119 -1.34 -3.43 12.63
CA ARG A 119 -2.31 -4.02 13.56
C ARG A 119 -1.65 -4.42 14.89
N GLN A 120 -0.41 -4.91 14.82
CA GLN A 120 0.35 -5.40 15.98
C GLN A 120 1.03 -4.27 16.75
N THR A 121 1.40 -3.18 16.07
CA THR A 121 2.16 -2.07 16.66
C THR A 121 1.70 -0.74 16.07
N THR A 122 1.60 0.28 16.90
CA THR A 122 1.26 1.65 16.48
C THR A 122 2.36 2.24 15.60
N SER A 123 2.00 3.22 14.76
CA SER A 123 2.97 3.98 13.96
C SER A 123 3.99 4.72 14.83
N SER A 124 5.05 5.24 14.20
CA SER A 124 5.94 6.18 14.87
C SER A 124 5.17 7.45 15.27
N PRO A 125 5.41 7.99 16.49
CA PRO A 125 4.73 9.19 16.94
C PRO A 125 5.22 10.42 16.18
N VAL A 126 4.30 11.32 15.86
CA VAL A 126 4.60 12.66 15.34
C VAL A 126 3.96 13.70 16.23
N ARG A 127 4.77 14.68 16.63
CA ARG A 127 4.31 15.77 17.46
C ARG A 127 3.54 16.81 16.65
N MET A 128 2.33 17.11 17.08
CA MET A 128 1.54 18.23 16.57
C MET A 128 1.47 19.34 17.62
N ALA A 129 1.71 20.57 17.19
CA ALA A 129 1.56 21.74 18.05
C ALA A 129 0.07 22.15 18.16
N PRO A 130 -0.31 22.86 19.24
CA PRO A 130 -1.67 23.34 19.44
C PRO A 130 -2.24 24.07 18.21
N GLY A 131 -3.47 23.73 17.81
CA GLY A 131 -4.16 24.41 16.72
C GLY A 131 -3.57 24.18 15.32
N THR A 132 -2.53 23.36 15.19
CA THR A 132 -1.91 23.09 13.89
C THR A 132 -2.73 22.11 13.06
N ARG A 133 -2.63 22.28 11.74
CA ARG A 133 -3.18 21.37 10.75
C ARG A 133 -2.04 20.57 10.11
N ALA A 134 -2.24 19.28 9.95
CA ALA A 134 -1.36 18.41 9.17
C ALA A 134 -2.21 17.44 8.34
N ASP A 135 -1.77 17.16 7.11
CA ASP A 135 -2.45 16.17 6.28
C ASP A 135 -1.90 14.78 6.58
N VAL A 136 -2.78 13.79 6.73
CA VAL A 136 -2.41 12.38 6.70
C VAL A 136 -2.57 11.85 5.27
N ASP A 137 -1.48 11.36 4.72
CA ASP A 137 -1.42 10.72 3.41
C ASP A 137 -1.31 9.20 3.60
N VAL A 138 -2.20 8.45 2.96
CA VAL A 138 -2.17 6.98 2.98
C VAL A 138 -2.10 6.46 1.56
N GLU A 139 -1.09 5.65 1.31
CA GLU A 139 -0.95 4.85 0.11
C GLU A 139 -1.14 3.38 0.46
N VAL A 140 -1.96 2.69 -0.32
CA VAL A 140 -2.22 1.26 -0.21
C VAL A 140 -1.78 0.59 -1.51
N SER A 141 -0.94 -0.43 -1.39
CA SER A 141 -0.39 -1.14 -2.54
C SER A 141 -0.41 -2.66 -2.33
N LEU A 142 -0.39 -3.38 -3.44
CA LEU A 142 -0.12 -4.81 -3.49
C LEU A 142 1.21 -5.00 -4.21
N PRO A 143 2.13 -5.83 -3.67
CA PRO A 143 3.39 -6.08 -4.36
C PRO A 143 3.18 -6.88 -5.64
N PRO A 144 4.08 -6.74 -6.63
CA PRO A 144 4.10 -7.61 -7.79
C PRO A 144 4.16 -9.08 -7.38
N GLY A 145 3.27 -9.90 -7.93
CA GLY A 145 3.17 -11.32 -7.59
C GLY A 145 2.38 -11.63 -6.30
N ALA A 146 1.62 -10.67 -5.76
CA ALA A 146 0.66 -10.94 -4.69
C ALA A 146 -0.31 -12.09 -5.09
N PRO A 147 -0.66 -13.02 -4.18
CA PRO A 147 -1.48 -14.20 -4.53
C PRO A 147 -2.89 -13.80 -4.93
N ASP A 148 -3.49 -14.41 -5.95
CA ASP A 148 -4.81 -14.06 -6.53
C ASP A 148 -6.01 -14.02 -5.58
N VAL A 149 -5.85 -14.39 -4.31
CA VAL A 149 -6.88 -14.35 -3.26
C VAL A 149 -7.52 -12.95 -3.09
N HIS A 150 -6.83 -11.90 -3.55
CA HIS A 150 -7.26 -10.51 -3.47
C HIS A 150 -8.21 -10.07 -4.58
N GLN A 151 -8.24 -10.80 -5.69
CA GLN A 151 -8.94 -10.38 -6.91
C GLN A 151 -10.45 -10.25 -6.68
N GLY A 152 -11.01 -9.09 -7.04
CA GLY A 152 -12.45 -8.80 -6.92
C GLY A 152 -12.97 -8.70 -5.49
N ARG A 153 -12.08 -8.69 -4.49
CA ARG A 153 -12.44 -8.52 -3.07
C ARG A 153 -12.56 -7.04 -2.72
N ARG A 154 -13.22 -6.80 -1.59
CA ARG A 154 -13.28 -5.50 -0.93
C ARG A 154 -12.69 -5.61 0.48
N THR A 155 -11.93 -4.62 0.90
CA THR A 155 -11.29 -4.58 2.22
C THR A 155 -11.38 -3.20 2.85
N ASP A 156 -11.60 -3.18 4.16
CA ASP A 156 -11.65 -1.96 4.95
C ASP A 156 -10.36 -1.82 5.78
N VAL A 157 -9.71 -0.66 5.66
CA VAL A 157 -8.62 -0.20 6.52
C VAL A 157 -9.18 0.87 7.44
N ARG A 158 -9.22 0.60 8.76
CA ARG A 158 -9.70 1.57 9.76
C ARG A 158 -8.56 1.98 10.65
N LEU A 159 -8.11 3.22 10.52
CA LEU A 159 -6.98 3.73 11.28
C LEU A 159 -7.50 4.52 12.49
N LEU A 160 -7.24 4.00 13.68
CA LEU A 160 -7.48 4.73 14.93
C LEU A 160 -6.38 5.77 15.11
N ILE A 161 -6.78 7.03 15.27
CA ILE A 161 -5.90 8.09 15.71
C ILE A 161 -5.80 8.01 17.22
N ALA A 162 -4.60 7.77 17.74
CA ALA A 162 -4.30 7.87 19.16
C ALA A 162 -3.44 9.12 19.39
N SER A 163 -3.79 9.91 20.40
CA SER A 163 -3.05 11.10 20.77
C SER A 163 -2.67 11.04 22.25
N THR A 164 -1.50 11.57 22.59
CA THR A 164 -1.04 11.68 23.97
C THR A 164 -0.53 13.10 24.22
N PRO A 165 -1.10 13.84 25.19
CA PRO A 165 -0.59 15.16 25.55
C PRO A 165 0.87 15.08 25.99
N VAL A 166 1.67 16.03 25.49
CA VAL A 166 3.08 16.16 25.89
C VAL A 166 3.16 17.31 26.88
N PRO A 167 3.52 17.05 28.15
CA PRO A 167 3.71 18.12 29.11
C PRO A 167 4.86 19.05 28.67
N PRO A 168 4.78 20.35 28.98
CA PRO A 168 5.84 21.28 28.65
C PRO A 168 7.17 20.85 29.30
N ALA A 169 8.29 21.07 28.61
CA ALA A 169 9.63 20.67 29.06
C ALA A 169 10.14 21.40 30.31
N TRP A 170 9.30 22.22 30.95
CA TRP A 170 9.55 22.86 32.24
C TRP A 170 8.54 22.29 33.25
N ALA A 171 8.96 21.23 33.93
CA ALA A 171 8.33 20.72 35.15
C ALA A 171 9.42 20.55 36.20
#